data_AF-A0A4Q3TUD0-F1
#
_entry.id   AF-A0A4Q3TUD0-F1
#
_cell.length_a   1.000
_cell.length_b   1.000
_cell.length_c   1.000
_cell.angle_alpha   90.00
_cell.angle_beta   90.00
_cell.angle_gamma   90.00
#
_symmetry.space_group_name_H-M   'P 1'
#
loop_
_entity.id
_entity.type
_entity.pdbx_description
1 polymer ?
#
loop_
_entity_poly.entity_id
_entity_poly.type
_entity_poly.pdbx_seq_one_letter_code
_entity_poly.pdbx_strand_id
1 'polypeptide(L)'
;FGTAGLPHILMRFFTVPNAQAARKSVLWATGWIGYFYLLTFIIGFGAITYIATDPAYVDAKGALIGGGNIFLGFISAVAFATILAVVAGLTLSGASAVSHDLFATVIKKNVADSKTELRVSRITTLVLGALAIVLGIAFEKTNVAYMVSLAFALAASGNFPVLILGLLWKGCTTRGAVTGGLLGVLTALVLTILSADIWVTILHHPAAIFPYKSPALFSMIVAFATIWLVSVTDKSARAAIDHDGFDDQRVRSETGIGAAQASGH
;
A
#
# COMPACT_ATOMS: atom_id res chain seq x y z
N PHE A 1 -4.00 9.18 -3.99
CA PHE A 1 -2.60 8.74 -3.84
C PHE A 1 -2.42 7.27 -3.43
N GLY A 2 -3.50 6.47 -3.35
CA GLY A 2 -3.42 5.08 -2.85
C GLY A 2 -2.58 4.14 -3.73
N THR A 3 -2.70 4.19 -5.06
CA THR A 3 -2.01 3.22 -5.95
C THR A 3 -0.61 3.69 -6.37
N ALA A 4 -0.43 4.97 -6.70
CA ALA A 4 0.82 5.49 -7.23
C ALA A 4 1.92 5.77 -6.18
N GLY A 5 1.56 5.89 -4.90
CA GLY A 5 2.51 6.12 -3.80
C GLY A 5 3.08 4.84 -3.19
N LEU A 6 2.68 3.67 -3.70
CA LEU A 6 3.13 2.40 -3.16
C LEU A 6 4.54 2.07 -3.70
N PRO A 7 5.50 1.72 -2.82
CA PRO A 7 6.89 1.48 -3.19
C PRO A 7 7.07 0.52 -4.37
N HIS A 8 6.26 -0.52 -4.46
CA HIS A 8 6.35 -1.52 -5.54
C HIS A 8 6.01 -0.97 -6.95
N ILE A 9 5.16 0.05 -7.04
CA ILE A 9 4.85 0.73 -8.30
C ILE A 9 5.90 1.80 -8.60
N LEU A 10 6.35 2.54 -7.57
CA LEU A 10 7.41 3.54 -7.70
C LEU A 10 8.72 2.91 -8.19
N MET A 11 9.11 1.75 -7.66
CA MET A 11 10.33 1.04 -8.08
C MET A 11 10.28 0.60 -9.56
N ARG A 12 9.10 0.29 -10.10
CA ARG A 12 8.94 0.00 -11.55
C ARG A 12 9.03 1.25 -12.43
N PHE A 13 8.72 2.43 -11.92
CA PHE A 13 8.91 3.67 -12.67
C PHE A 13 10.37 4.13 -12.68
N PHE A 14 11.15 3.78 -11.65
CA PHE A 14 12.57 4.14 -11.56
C PHE A 14 13.48 3.35 -12.50
N THR A 15 13.00 2.27 -13.13
CA THR A 15 13.74 1.55 -14.17
C THR A 15 13.59 2.20 -15.56
N VAL A 16 12.79 3.26 -15.71
CA VAL A 16 12.63 3.96 -16.99
C VAL A 16 13.65 5.10 -17.07
N PRO A 17 14.57 5.09 -18.05
CA PRO A 17 15.70 6.02 -18.09
C PRO A 17 15.33 7.48 -18.40
N ASN A 18 14.07 7.79 -18.71
CA ASN A 18 13.67 9.12 -19.16
C ASN A 18 12.35 9.57 -18.51
N ALA A 19 12.35 10.77 -17.91
CA ALA A 19 11.22 11.34 -17.18
C ALA A 19 9.96 11.49 -18.06
N GLN A 20 10.11 11.80 -19.35
CA GLN A 20 8.99 11.88 -20.29
C GLN A 20 8.34 10.51 -20.54
N ALA A 21 9.15 9.45 -20.66
CA ALA A 21 8.66 8.10 -20.84
C ALA A 21 7.94 7.58 -19.57
N ALA A 22 8.43 7.93 -18.38
CA ALA A 22 7.76 7.63 -17.12
C ALA A 22 6.38 8.30 -17.04
N ARG A 23 6.24 9.59 -17.39
CA ARG A 23 4.94 10.28 -17.41
C ARG A 23 3.96 9.64 -18.41
N LYS A 24 4.43 9.27 -19.60
CA LYS A 24 3.61 8.57 -20.61
C LYS A 24 3.15 7.20 -20.10
N SER A 25 4.03 6.45 -19.44
CA SER A 25 3.69 5.16 -18.82
C SER A 25 2.62 5.30 -17.73
N VAL A 26 2.73 6.31 -16.86
CA VAL A 26 1.73 6.60 -15.82
C VAL A 26 0.37 6.94 -16.43
N LEU A 27 0.34 7.73 -17.51
CA LEU A 27 -0.91 8.07 -18.21
C LEU A 27 -1.56 6.83 -18.82
N TRP A 28 -0.79 5.97 -19.50
CA TRP A 28 -1.30 4.72 -20.05
C TRP A 28 -1.80 3.77 -18.96
N ALA A 29 -1.04 3.59 -17.89
CA ALA A 29 -1.43 2.74 -16.77
C ALA A 29 -2.73 3.24 -16.12
N THR A 30 -2.83 4.54 -15.83
CA THR A 30 -4.02 5.15 -15.24
C THR A 30 -5.22 5.07 -16.19
N GLY A 31 -5.01 5.26 -17.49
CA GLY A 31 -6.04 5.13 -18.52
C GLY A 31 -6.62 3.72 -18.58
N TRP A 32 -5.78 2.68 -18.60
CA TRP A 32 -6.23 1.29 -18.59
C TRP A 32 -6.95 0.90 -17.31
N ILE A 33 -6.47 1.36 -16.14
CA ILE A 33 -7.14 1.13 -14.85
C ILE A 33 -8.53 1.81 -14.84
N GLY A 34 -8.60 3.07 -15.27
CA GLY A 34 -9.86 3.82 -15.34
C GLY A 34 -10.85 3.18 -16.30
N TYR A 35 -10.38 2.75 -17.48
CA TYR A 35 -11.20 2.03 -18.46
C TYR A 35 -11.75 0.72 -17.89
N PHE A 36 -10.92 -0.08 -17.21
CA PHE A 36 -11.35 -1.32 -16.59
C PHE A 36 -12.39 -1.10 -15.48
N TYR A 37 -12.22 -0.07 -14.65
CA TYR A 37 -13.21 0.28 -13.62
C TYR A 37 -14.53 0.75 -14.22
N LEU A 38 -14.49 1.54 -15.31
CA LEU A 38 -15.69 1.96 -16.01
C LEU A 38 -16.43 0.77 -16.62
N LEU A 39 -15.72 -0.15 -17.27
CA LEU A 39 -16.29 -1.41 -17.78
C LEU A 39 -16.93 -2.24 -16.66
N THR A 40 -16.22 -2.43 -15.55
CA THR A 40 -16.71 -3.22 -14.41
C THR A 40 -17.99 -2.61 -13.83
N PHE A 41 -18.04 -1.28 -13.75
CA PHE A 41 -19.24 -0.56 -13.31
C PHE A 41 -20.41 -0.78 -14.28
N ILE A 42 -20.20 -0.57 -15.58
CA ILE A 42 -21.26 -0.75 -16.60
C ILE A 42 -21.75 -2.19 -16.63
N ILE A 43 -20.85 -3.17 -16.63
CA ILE A 43 -21.21 -4.60 -16.65
C ILE A 43 -21.91 -4.99 -15.35
N GLY A 44 -21.41 -4.57 -14.19
CA GLY A 44 -21.99 -4.90 -12.88
C GLY A 44 -23.41 -4.36 -12.73
N PHE A 45 -23.60 -3.06 -12.94
CA PHE A 45 -24.93 -2.45 -12.86
C PHE A 45 -25.86 -2.92 -13.98
N GLY A 46 -25.34 -3.08 -15.20
CA GLY A 46 -26.09 -3.60 -16.35
C GLY A 46 -26.61 -5.02 -16.09
N ALA A 47 -25.75 -5.91 -15.58
CA ALA A 47 -26.13 -7.26 -15.19
C ALA A 47 -27.22 -7.27 -14.10
N ILE A 48 -27.11 -6.40 -13.08
CA ILE A 48 -28.15 -6.27 -12.05
C ILE A 48 -29.48 -5.83 -12.67
N THR A 49 -29.50 -4.80 -13.51
CA THR A 49 -30.76 -4.32 -14.10
C THR A 49 -31.43 -5.32 -15.04
N TYR A 50 -30.64 -6.08 -15.80
CA TYR A 50 -31.14 -7.00 -16.81
C TYR A 50 -31.47 -8.39 -16.26
N ILE A 51 -30.72 -8.86 -15.26
CA ILE A 51 -30.84 -10.23 -14.73
C ILE A 51 -31.64 -10.25 -13.42
N ALA A 52 -31.54 -9.22 -12.57
CA ALA A 52 -32.30 -9.20 -11.30
C ALA A 52 -33.80 -8.96 -11.48
N THR A 53 -34.23 -8.58 -12.70
CA THR A 53 -35.64 -8.43 -13.06
C THR A 53 -36.28 -9.74 -13.55
N ASP A 54 -35.50 -10.77 -13.86
CA ASP A 54 -35.99 -12.08 -14.31
C ASP A 54 -35.87 -13.13 -13.19
N PRO A 55 -37.00 -13.66 -12.65
CA PRO A 55 -36.99 -14.69 -11.62
C PRO A 55 -36.29 -15.99 -12.01
N ALA A 56 -36.07 -16.26 -13.30
CA ALA A 56 -35.40 -17.47 -13.77
C ALA A 56 -33.89 -17.50 -13.50
N TYR A 57 -33.27 -16.33 -13.28
CA TYR A 57 -31.82 -16.19 -13.12
C TYR A 57 -31.40 -15.74 -11.72
N VAL A 58 -32.32 -15.77 -10.75
CA VAL A 58 -32.08 -15.31 -9.38
C VAL A 58 -32.54 -16.39 -8.39
N ASP A 59 -31.64 -16.87 -7.54
CA ASP A 59 -31.97 -17.79 -6.44
C ASP A 59 -32.87 -17.09 -5.38
N ALA A 60 -33.52 -17.86 -4.50
CA ALA A 60 -34.28 -17.36 -3.36
C ALA A 60 -33.46 -16.46 -2.40
N LYS A 61 -32.13 -16.46 -2.53
CA LYS A 61 -31.18 -15.62 -1.79
C LYS A 61 -30.66 -14.39 -2.57
N GLY A 62 -31.17 -14.14 -3.78
CA GLY A 62 -30.71 -13.04 -4.64
C GLY A 62 -29.41 -13.32 -5.41
N ALA A 63 -28.93 -14.56 -5.42
CA ALA A 63 -27.72 -14.95 -6.13
C ALA A 63 -28.02 -15.20 -7.61
N LEU A 64 -27.19 -14.67 -8.50
CA LEU A 64 -27.31 -14.84 -9.95
C LEU A 64 -27.04 -16.30 -10.33
N ILE A 65 -28.06 -17.00 -10.84
CA ILE A 65 -27.95 -18.36 -11.38
C ILE A 65 -27.93 -18.25 -12.90
N GLY A 66 -26.75 -18.16 -13.52
CA GLY A 66 -26.63 -18.04 -14.97
C GLY A 66 -25.25 -18.42 -15.51
N GLY A 67 -25.18 -18.85 -16.77
CA GLY A 67 -23.93 -19.15 -17.50
C GLY A 67 -23.52 -20.62 -17.61
N GLY A 68 -24.14 -21.52 -16.84
CA GLY A 68 -23.86 -22.97 -16.87
C GLY A 68 -22.53 -23.37 -16.20
N ASN A 69 -22.44 -24.63 -15.80
CA ASN A 69 -21.33 -25.14 -14.96
C ASN A 69 -19.95 -24.97 -15.59
N ILE A 70 -19.84 -25.06 -16.92
CA ILE A 70 -18.56 -24.90 -17.64
C ILE A 70 -18.08 -23.45 -17.58
N PHE A 71 -18.97 -22.47 -17.77
CA PHE A 71 -18.61 -21.06 -17.73
C PHE A 71 -18.30 -20.60 -16.30
N LEU A 72 -19.07 -21.08 -15.31
CA LEU A 72 -18.78 -20.86 -13.90
C LEU A 72 -17.42 -21.45 -13.52
N GLY A 73 -17.11 -22.67 -13.98
CA GLY A 73 -15.80 -23.30 -13.77
C GLY A 73 -14.66 -22.50 -14.41
N PHE A 74 -14.85 -21.99 -15.62
CA PHE A 74 -13.88 -21.13 -16.29
C PHE A 74 -13.64 -19.80 -15.55
N ILE A 75 -14.70 -19.07 -15.19
CA ILE A 75 -14.59 -17.82 -14.42
C ILE A 75 -13.92 -18.08 -13.06
N SER A 76 -14.30 -19.16 -12.37
CA SER A 76 -13.70 -19.54 -11.08
C SER A 76 -12.22 -19.85 -11.23
N ALA A 77 -11.81 -20.54 -12.30
CA ALA A 77 -10.40 -20.83 -12.58
C ALA A 77 -9.58 -19.56 -12.85
N VAL A 78 -10.13 -18.63 -13.65
CA VAL A 78 -9.48 -17.34 -13.92
C VAL A 78 -9.38 -16.49 -12.65
N ALA A 79 -10.46 -16.42 -11.86
CA ALA A 79 -10.47 -15.71 -10.58
C ALA A 79 -9.43 -16.31 -9.60
N PHE A 80 -9.37 -17.64 -9.50
CA PHE A 80 -8.40 -18.31 -8.65
C PHE A 80 -6.95 -18.07 -9.12
N ALA A 81 -6.68 -18.18 -10.42
CA ALA A 81 -5.36 -17.94 -10.99
C ALA A 81 -4.90 -16.49 -10.76
N THR A 82 -5.79 -15.52 -10.91
CA THR A 82 -5.48 -14.10 -10.69
C THR A 82 -5.23 -13.78 -9.21
N ILE A 83 -6.02 -14.35 -8.29
CA ILE A 83 -5.77 -14.23 -6.83
C ILE A 83 -4.40 -14.80 -6.47
N LEU A 84 -4.08 -16.02 -6.92
CA LEU A 84 -2.78 -16.64 -6.64
C LEU A 84 -1.61 -15.82 -7.20
N ALA A 85 -1.75 -15.28 -8.41
CA ALA A 85 -0.71 -14.45 -9.02
C ALA A 85 -0.45 -13.17 -8.21
N VAL A 86 -1.50 -12.48 -7.77
CA VAL A 86 -1.38 -11.25 -6.97
C VAL A 86 -0.82 -11.55 -5.58
N VAL A 87 -1.31 -12.59 -4.91
CA VAL A 87 -0.82 -13.00 -3.58
C VAL A 87 0.65 -13.37 -3.64
N ALA A 88 1.08 -14.16 -4.62
CA ALA A 88 2.48 -14.53 -4.80
C ALA A 88 3.37 -13.30 -5.02
N GLY A 89 2.93 -12.37 -5.88
CA GLY A 89 3.65 -11.12 -6.16
C GLY A 89 3.82 -10.23 -4.93
N LEU A 90 2.74 -9.99 -4.17
CA LEU A 90 2.78 -9.17 -2.95
C LEU A 90 3.60 -9.84 -1.85
N THR A 91 3.50 -11.17 -1.69
CA THR A 91 4.26 -11.91 -0.68
C THR A 91 5.75 -11.86 -0.97
N LEU A 92 6.15 -12.06 -2.23
CA LEU A 92 7.56 -11.97 -2.63
C LEU A 92 8.11 -10.55 -2.44
N SER A 93 7.33 -9.52 -2.80
CA SER A 93 7.72 -8.12 -2.56
C SER A 93 7.90 -7.82 -1.07
N GLY A 94 6.99 -8.32 -0.22
CA GLY A 94 7.10 -8.15 1.23
C GLY A 94 8.28 -8.91 1.83
N ALA A 95 8.50 -10.16 1.40
CA ALA A 95 9.63 -10.96 1.84
C ALA A 95 10.97 -10.35 1.42
N SER A 96 11.05 -9.79 0.21
CA SER A 96 12.23 -9.09 -0.30
C SER A 96 12.53 -7.82 0.50
N ALA A 97 11.51 -6.99 0.79
CA ALA A 97 11.67 -5.81 1.64
C ALA A 97 12.20 -6.18 3.03
N VAL A 98 11.71 -7.27 3.64
CA VAL A 98 12.22 -7.72 4.94
C VAL A 98 13.63 -8.31 4.84
N SER A 99 13.93 -9.10 3.81
CA SER A 99 15.28 -9.70 3.68
C SER A 99 16.35 -8.66 3.34
N HIS A 100 16.01 -7.68 2.50
CA HIS A 100 16.94 -6.68 2.04
C HIS A 100 16.98 -5.46 2.97
N ASP A 101 15.85 -4.79 3.17
CA ASP A 101 15.79 -3.53 3.93
C ASP A 101 16.02 -3.77 5.43
N LEU A 102 15.39 -4.81 6.01
CA LEU A 102 15.54 -5.09 7.44
C LEU A 102 16.75 -5.98 7.73
N PHE A 103 16.89 -7.12 7.04
CA PHE A 103 17.95 -8.07 7.37
C PHE A 103 19.32 -7.67 6.79
N ALA A 104 19.43 -7.40 5.49
CA ALA A 104 20.72 -7.06 4.89
C ALA A 104 21.23 -5.66 5.27
N THR A 105 20.37 -4.64 5.19
CA THR A 105 20.75 -3.24 5.44
C THR A 105 20.81 -2.90 6.93
N VAL A 106 19.77 -3.22 7.71
CA VAL A 106 19.71 -2.82 9.13
C VAL A 106 20.46 -3.80 10.05
N ILE A 107 20.22 -5.11 9.93
CA ILE A 107 20.82 -6.11 10.85
C ILE A 107 22.27 -6.43 10.46
N LYS A 108 22.51 -6.73 9.18
CA LYS A 108 23.82 -7.18 8.68
C LYS A 108 24.71 -6.06 8.14
N LYS A 109 24.23 -4.81 8.08
CA LYS A 109 24.98 -3.63 7.59
C LYS A 109 25.75 -3.90 6.27
N ASN A 110 25.09 -4.51 5.29
CA ASN A 110 25.63 -4.89 3.97
C ASN A 110 26.74 -5.97 3.98
N VAL A 111 26.84 -6.80 5.04
CA VAL A 111 27.77 -7.95 5.12
C VAL A 111 27.00 -9.29 5.05
N ALA A 112 25.80 -9.29 4.46
CA ALA A 112 24.99 -10.49 4.33
C ALA A 112 25.49 -11.36 3.16
N ASP A 113 25.67 -12.65 3.42
CA ASP A 113 25.93 -13.63 2.37
C ASP A 113 24.63 -13.93 1.60
N SER A 114 24.70 -13.97 0.27
CA SER A 114 23.54 -14.17 -0.62
C SER A 114 22.75 -15.44 -0.28
N LYS A 115 23.44 -16.50 0.15
CA LYS A 115 22.81 -17.76 0.55
C LYS A 115 21.98 -17.64 1.83
N THR A 116 22.38 -16.75 2.74
CA THR A 116 21.66 -16.47 3.98
C THR A 116 20.46 -15.55 3.71
N GLU A 117 20.62 -14.56 2.83
CA GLU A 117 19.55 -13.67 2.39
C GLU A 117 18.39 -14.44 1.74
N LEU A 118 18.69 -15.39 0.86
CA LEU A 118 17.69 -16.27 0.24
C LEU A 118 16.95 -17.15 1.27
N ARG A 119 17.64 -17.62 2.33
CA ARG A 119 16.99 -18.39 3.40
C ARG A 119 16.05 -17.53 4.23
N VAL A 120 16.49 -16.33 4.61
CA VAL A 120 15.66 -15.37 5.35
C VAL A 120 14.43 -15.00 4.53
N SER A 121 14.58 -14.72 3.23
CA SER A 121 13.45 -14.43 2.34
C SER A 121 12.41 -15.57 2.29
N ARG A 122 12.84 -16.84 2.22
CA ARG A 122 11.93 -17.99 2.25
C ARG A 122 11.20 -18.14 3.59
N ILE A 123 11.91 -17.98 4.71
CA ILE A 123 11.30 -18.05 6.04
C ILE A 123 10.28 -16.92 6.22
N THR A 124 10.63 -15.70 5.81
CA THR A 124 9.71 -14.56 5.86
C THR A 124 8.47 -14.80 5.03
N THR A 125 8.61 -15.35 3.81
CA THR A 125 7.46 -15.73 2.96
C THR A 125 6.50 -16.67 3.70
N LEU A 126 7.03 -17.69 4.38
CA LEU A 126 6.22 -18.65 5.14
C LEU A 126 5.53 -17.99 6.35
N VAL A 127 6.26 -17.16 7.11
CA VAL A 127 5.72 -16.46 8.29
C VAL A 127 4.63 -15.46 7.89
N LEU A 128 4.88 -14.65 6.84
CA LEU A 128 3.89 -13.72 6.29
C LEU A 128 2.66 -14.45 5.77
N GLY A 129 2.83 -15.58 5.09
CA GLY A 129 1.72 -16.42 4.61
C GLY A 129 0.87 -16.97 5.75
N ALA A 130 1.50 -17.52 6.80
CA ALA A 130 0.79 -18.01 7.98
C ALA A 130 0.02 -16.89 8.69
N LEU A 131 0.65 -15.72 8.88
CA LEU A 131 -0.01 -14.53 9.44
C LEU A 131 -1.20 -14.07 8.59
N ALA A 132 -1.05 -14.06 7.25
CA ALA A 132 -2.12 -13.68 6.34
C ALA A 132 -3.32 -14.63 6.43
N ILE A 133 -3.09 -15.95 6.58
CA ILE A 133 -4.16 -16.94 6.77
C ILE A 133 -4.88 -16.71 8.10
N VAL A 134 -4.14 -16.53 9.20
CA VAL A 134 -4.73 -16.30 10.53
C VAL A 134 -5.56 -15.02 10.55
N LEU A 135 -5.04 -13.93 9.99
CA LEU A 135 -5.78 -12.67 9.86
C LEU A 135 -6.97 -12.83 8.90
N GLY A 136 -6.83 -13.56 7.81
CA GLY A 136 -7.95 -13.83 6.89
C GLY A 136 -9.13 -14.51 7.59
N ILE A 137 -8.87 -15.51 8.43
CA ILE A 137 -9.91 -16.20 9.21
C ILE A 137 -10.52 -15.26 10.26
N ALA A 138 -9.69 -14.49 10.98
CA ALA A 138 -10.17 -13.56 12.00
C ALA A 138 -11.08 -12.46 11.43
N PHE A 139 -10.85 -12.04 10.19
CA PHE A 139 -11.59 -10.96 9.52
C PHE A 139 -12.60 -11.44 8.47
N GLU A 140 -12.88 -12.74 8.36
CA GLU A 140 -13.75 -13.34 7.32
C GLU A 140 -15.13 -12.67 7.19
N LYS A 141 -15.71 -12.25 8.31
CA LYS A 141 -17.05 -11.64 8.36
C LYS A 141 -17.06 -10.13 8.10
N THR A 142 -15.88 -9.53 7.92
CA THR A 142 -15.73 -8.09 7.70
C THR A 142 -15.82 -7.77 6.22
N ASN A 143 -16.36 -6.60 5.87
CA ASN A 143 -16.40 -6.16 4.48
C ASN A 143 -14.97 -6.02 3.91
N VAL A 144 -14.68 -6.74 2.83
CA VAL A 144 -13.36 -6.73 2.17
C VAL A 144 -12.96 -5.32 1.70
N ALA A 145 -13.92 -4.52 1.20
CA ALA A 145 -13.64 -3.15 0.78
C ALA A 145 -13.15 -2.27 1.94
N TYR A 146 -13.66 -2.52 3.14
CA TYR A 146 -13.22 -1.84 4.35
C TYR A 146 -11.81 -2.28 4.76
N MET A 147 -11.52 -3.58 4.78
CA MET A 147 -10.18 -4.09 5.10
C MET A 147 -9.11 -3.52 4.17
N VAL A 148 -9.43 -3.44 2.88
CA VAL A 148 -8.56 -2.80 1.89
C VAL A 148 -8.37 -1.32 2.25
N SER A 149 -9.45 -0.57 2.48
CA SER A 149 -9.38 0.84 2.87
C SER A 149 -8.49 1.08 4.10
N LEU A 150 -8.56 0.19 5.09
CA LEU A 150 -7.75 0.24 6.31
C LEU A 150 -6.25 0.07 6.04
N ALA A 151 -5.88 -0.92 5.23
CA ALA A 151 -4.50 -1.15 4.83
C ALA A 151 -3.94 0.04 4.06
N PHE A 152 -4.73 0.62 3.15
CA PHE A 152 -4.36 1.85 2.42
C PHE A 152 -4.24 3.06 3.36
N ALA A 153 -5.11 3.22 4.35
CA ALA A 153 -5.05 4.29 5.33
C ALA A 153 -3.75 4.23 6.15
N LEU A 154 -3.37 3.03 6.61
CA LEU A 154 -2.15 2.80 7.36
C LEU A 154 -0.90 3.10 6.51
N ALA A 155 -0.84 2.58 5.28
CA ALA A 155 0.27 2.81 4.36
C ALA A 155 0.38 4.29 3.95
N ALA A 156 -0.74 4.96 3.67
CA ALA A 156 -0.76 6.38 3.34
C ALA A 156 -0.26 7.24 4.49
N SER A 157 -0.63 6.93 5.73
CA SER A 157 -0.27 7.73 6.90
C SER A 157 1.24 7.77 7.17
N GLY A 158 1.96 6.70 6.87
CA GLY A 158 3.42 6.66 7.01
C GLY A 158 4.17 7.26 5.83
N ASN A 159 3.81 6.86 4.60
CA ASN A 159 4.61 7.17 3.42
C ASN A 159 4.30 8.54 2.83
N PHE A 160 3.02 8.92 2.79
CA PHE A 160 2.62 10.12 2.06
C PHE A 160 3.14 11.42 2.68
N PRO A 161 3.02 11.66 4.00
CA PRO A 161 3.55 12.87 4.63
C PRO A 161 5.06 13.00 4.46
N VAL A 162 5.78 11.87 4.58
CA VAL A 162 7.24 11.82 4.41
C VAL A 162 7.65 12.16 2.98
N LEU A 163 6.99 11.56 1.99
CA LEU A 163 7.30 11.82 0.58
C LEU A 163 6.95 13.25 0.17
N ILE A 164 5.80 13.78 0.58
CA ILE A 164 5.40 15.15 0.23
C ILE A 164 6.33 16.18 0.86
N LEU A 165 6.59 16.08 2.16
CA LEU A 165 7.45 17.05 2.83
C LEU A 165 8.91 16.92 2.38
N GLY A 166 9.39 15.71 2.14
CA GLY A 166 10.74 15.48 1.61
C GLY A 166 10.95 16.03 0.19
N LEU A 167 9.90 16.11 -0.65
CA LEU A 167 10.01 16.63 -2.01
C LEU A 167 9.70 18.13 -2.13
N LEU A 168 8.75 18.63 -1.33
CA LEU A 168 8.23 20.00 -1.50
C LEU A 168 8.74 20.99 -0.45
N TRP A 169 9.27 20.52 0.68
CA TRP A 169 9.66 21.38 1.79
C TRP A 169 11.15 21.29 2.11
N LYS A 170 11.85 22.43 1.94
CA LYS A 170 13.28 22.62 2.27
C LYS A 170 13.63 22.23 3.70
N GLY A 171 12.68 22.39 4.63
CA GLY A 171 12.89 22.17 6.05
C GLY A 171 12.72 20.71 6.50
N CYS A 172 12.57 19.75 5.58
CA CYS A 172 12.34 18.35 5.95
C CYS A 172 13.65 17.68 6.36
N THR A 173 13.73 17.19 7.60
CA THR A 173 14.92 16.51 8.13
C THR A 173 14.74 15.01 8.16
N THR A 174 15.85 14.26 8.07
CA THR A 174 15.83 12.80 8.22
C THR A 174 15.16 12.36 9.53
N ARG A 175 15.40 13.08 10.64
CA ARG A 175 14.80 12.75 11.94
C ARG A 175 13.29 13.01 11.95
N GLY A 176 12.84 14.13 11.38
CA GLY A 176 11.42 14.44 11.27
C GLY A 176 10.68 13.44 10.37
N ALA A 177 11.27 13.07 9.24
CA ALA A 177 10.73 12.05 8.34
C ALA A 177 10.56 10.69 9.04
N VAL A 178 11.59 10.20 9.74
CA VAL A 178 11.53 8.90 10.43
C VAL A 178 10.54 8.92 11.60
N THR A 179 10.62 9.93 12.47
CA THR A 179 9.75 10.02 13.66
C THR A 179 8.29 10.27 13.29
N GLY A 180 8.03 11.17 12.33
CA GLY A 180 6.68 11.46 11.88
C GLY A 180 6.05 10.37 11.02
N GLY A 181 6.84 9.68 10.20
CA GLY A 181 6.39 8.47 9.50
C GLY A 181 6.01 7.35 10.49
N LEU A 182 6.86 7.09 11.49
CA LEU A 182 6.60 6.08 12.52
C LEU A 182 5.37 6.45 13.38
N LEU A 183 5.28 7.68 13.85
CA LEU A 183 4.13 8.16 14.63
C LEU A 183 2.85 8.18 13.79
N GLY A 184 2.92 8.47 12.49
CA GLY A 184 1.80 8.35 11.56
C GLY A 184 1.25 6.94 11.47
N VAL A 185 2.13 5.94 11.28
CA VAL A 185 1.76 4.52 11.25
C VAL A 185 1.24 4.04 12.60
N LEU A 186 1.91 4.39 13.70
CA LEU A 186 1.47 4.03 15.06
C LEU A 186 0.10 4.60 15.38
N THR A 187 -0.13 5.88 15.08
CA THR A 187 -1.42 6.54 15.30
C THR A 187 -2.51 5.90 14.46
N ALA A 188 -2.24 5.62 13.18
CA ALA A 188 -3.18 4.91 12.31
C ALA A 188 -3.52 3.52 12.86
N LEU A 189 -2.54 2.76 13.35
CA LEU A 189 -2.73 1.43 13.92
C LEU A 189 -3.53 1.47 15.23
N VAL A 190 -3.22 2.40 16.13
CA VAL A 190 -3.95 2.58 17.40
C VAL A 190 -5.40 2.99 17.14
N LEU A 191 -5.63 3.99 16.30
CA LEU A 191 -6.99 4.43 15.96
C LEU A 191 -7.79 3.36 15.21
N THR A 192 -7.10 2.54 14.41
CA THR A 192 -7.67 1.36 13.75
C THR A 192 -8.15 0.34 14.78
N ILE A 193 -7.30 -0.05 15.75
CA ILE A 193 -7.65 -1.04 16.77
C ILE A 193 -8.79 -0.51 17.65
N LEU A 194 -8.82 0.78 17.96
CA LEU A 194 -9.85 1.44 18.77
C LEU A 194 -11.15 1.73 18.00
N SER A 195 -11.18 1.49 16.69
CA SER A 195 -12.38 1.68 15.87
C SER A 195 -13.46 0.66 16.23
N ALA A 196 -14.73 1.03 16.02
CA ALA A 196 -15.87 0.14 16.29
C ALA A 196 -15.72 -1.23 15.61
N ASP A 197 -15.17 -1.27 14.40
CA ASP A 197 -15.09 -2.49 13.60
C ASP A 197 -14.12 -3.53 14.18
N ILE A 198 -13.04 -3.11 14.85
CA ILE A 198 -12.08 -4.04 15.49
C ILE A 198 -12.40 -4.17 16.98
N TRP A 199 -12.61 -3.06 17.66
CA TRP A 199 -12.80 -3.03 19.11
C TRP A 199 -14.12 -3.68 19.56
N VAL A 200 -15.20 -3.45 18.82
CA VAL A 200 -16.53 -3.98 19.17
C VAL A 200 -16.79 -5.29 18.45
N THR A 201 -16.54 -5.37 17.14
CA THR A 201 -16.92 -6.55 16.34
C THR A 201 -15.96 -7.74 16.51
N ILE A 202 -14.67 -7.50 16.78
CA ILE A 202 -13.65 -8.57 16.86
C ILE A 202 -13.24 -8.82 18.31
N LEU A 203 -12.96 -7.75 19.06
CA LEU A 203 -12.55 -7.83 20.47
C LEU A 203 -13.73 -7.90 21.45
N HIS A 204 -14.98 -7.82 20.97
CA HIS A 204 -16.21 -7.96 21.76
C HIS A 204 -16.33 -6.95 22.94
N HIS A 205 -15.73 -5.76 22.83
CA HIS A 205 -15.86 -4.71 23.86
C HIS A 205 -17.15 -3.87 23.70
N PRO A 206 -17.70 -3.30 24.79
CA PRO A 206 -19.06 -2.74 24.82
C PRO A 206 -19.23 -1.37 24.14
N ALA A 207 -18.18 -0.57 23.96
CA ALA A 207 -18.27 0.74 23.32
C ALA A 207 -16.99 1.08 22.54
N ALA A 208 -17.16 1.63 21.34
CA ALA A 208 -16.05 2.11 20.53
C ALA A 208 -15.50 3.41 21.14
N ILE A 209 -14.21 3.41 21.50
CA ILE A 209 -13.52 4.61 21.99
C ILE A 209 -13.32 5.60 20.84
N PHE A 210 -13.22 5.11 19.60
CA PHE A 210 -13.11 5.93 18.39
C PHE A 210 -14.26 5.65 17.41
N PRO A 211 -15.16 6.62 17.18
CA PRO A 211 -16.38 6.41 16.39
C PRO A 211 -16.20 6.58 14.87
N TYR A 212 -15.03 7.01 14.40
CA TYR A 212 -14.81 7.26 12.98
C TYR A 212 -14.31 6.01 12.24
N LYS A 213 -14.97 5.70 11.12
CA LYS A 213 -14.61 4.58 10.23
C LYS A 213 -13.27 4.76 9.51
N SER A 214 -12.75 5.98 9.42
CA SER A 214 -11.49 6.26 8.72
C SER A 214 -10.51 6.97 9.65
N PRO A 215 -9.50 6.26 10.17
CA PRO A 215 -8.46 6.86 11.02
C PRO A 215 -7.48 7.74 10.22
N ALA A 216 -7.48 7.61 8.87
CA ALA A 216 -6.55 8.26 7.97
C ALA A 216 -6.46 9.78 8.15
N LEU A 217 -7.60 10.45 8.39
CA LEU A 217 -7.63 11.90 8.54
C LEU A 217 -6.77 12.35 9.73
N PHE A 218 -6.92 11.68 10.87
CA PHE A 218 -6.22 12.04 12.10
C PHE A 218 -4.76 11.59 12.07
N SER A 219 -4.50 10.36 11.62
CA SER A 219 -3.14 9.83 11.54
C SER A 219 -2.27 10.62 10.57
N MET A 220 -2.82 11.06 9.43
CA MET A 220 -2.09 11.92 8.49
C MET A 220 -1.79 13.29 9.09
N ILE A 221 -2.75 13.92 9.79
CA ILE A 221 -2.51 15.21 10.45
C ILE A 221 -1.40 15.07 11.49
N VAL A 222 -1.44 14.02 12.31
CA VAL A 222 -0.40 13.75 13.30
C VAL A 222 0.96 13.54 12.63
N ALA A 223 1.01 12.79 11.53
CA ALA A 223 2.24 12.58 10.77
C ALA A 223 2.80 13.91 10.23
N PHE A 224 1.99 14.72 9.54
CA PHE A 224 2.41 16.03 9.03
C PHE A 224 2.87 16.97 10.16
N ALA A 225 2.12 17.06 11.25
CA ALA A 225 2.45 17.90 12.39
C ALA A 225 3.75 17.45 13.06
N THR A 226 3.95 16.14 13.20
CA THR A 226 5.17 15.58 13.81
C THR A 226 6.38 15.81 12.92
N ILE A 227 6.29 15.56 11.60
CA ILE A 227 7.40 15.82 10.67
C ILE A 227 7.77 17.30 10.73
N TRP A 228 6.77 18.19 10.72
CA TRP A 228 7.01 19.62 10.78
C TRP A 228 7.68 20.03 12.10
N LEU A 229 7.12 19.63 13.25
CA LEU A 229 7.63 20.01 14.58
C LEU A 229 9.05 19.47 14.80
N VAL A 230 9.29 18.19 14.53
CA VAL A 230 10.61 17.58 14.72
C VAL A 230 11.62 18.17 13.74
N SER A 231 11.22 18.48 12.50
CA SER A 231 12.18 19.05 11.55
C SER A 231 12.52 20.52 11.82
N VAL A 232 11.57 21.32 12.32
CA VAL A 232 11.87 22.71 12.74
C VAL A 232 12.75 22.74 14.00
N THR A 233 12.59 21.75 14.88
CA THR A 233 13.37 21.67 16.13
C THR A 233 14.71 20.94 15.97
N ASP A 234 14.95 20.26 14.85
CA ASP A 234 16.19 19.52 14.62
C ASP A 234 17.33 20.46 14.18
N LYS A 235 18.29 20.67 15.08
CA LYS A 235 19.54 21.41 14.85
C LYS A 235 20.73 20.49 14.59
N SER A 236 20.49 19.23 14.23
CA SER A 236 21.56 18.26 14.03
C SER A 236 22.45 18.60 12.83
N ALA A 237 23.71 18.15 12.84
CA ALA A 237 24.61 18.28 11.70
C ALA A 237 24.06 17.58 10.43
N ARG A 238 23.19 16.57 10.61
CA ARG A 238 22.50 15.91 9.49
C ARG A 238 21.43 16.80 8.87
N ALA A 239 20.69 17.57 9.67
CA ALA A 239 19.70 18.53 9.16
C ALA A 239 20.34 19.61 8.28
N ALA A 240 21.56 20.06 8.60
CA ALA A 240 22.30 21.00 7.74
C ALA A 240 22.61 20.40 6.36
N ILE A 241 23.07 19.13 6.32
CA ILE A 241 23.33 18.41 5.06
C ILE A 241 22.04 18.20 4.27
N ASP A 242 20.95 17.84 4.94
CA ASP A 242 19.65 17.62 4.31
C ASP A 242 19.09 18.93 3.70
N HIS A 243 19.27 20.07 4.37
CA HIS A 243 18.88 21.39 3.84
C HIS A 243 19.74 21.81 2.63
N ASP A 244 21.06 21.63 2.71
CA ASP A 244 21.98 21.99 1.63
C ASP A 244 21.77 21.12 0.39
N GLY A 245 21.37 19.86 0.57
CA GLY A 245 21.09 18.92 -0.52
C GLY A 245 19.75 19.12 -1.23
N PHE A 246 18.85 19.95 -0.68
CA PHE A 246 17.50 20.10 -1.21
C PHE A 246 17.46 20.75 -2.60
N ASP A 247 18.29 21.75 -2.87
CA ASP A 247 18.27 22.45 -4.16
C ASP A 247 18.77 21.52 -5.29
N ASP A 248 19.79 20.72 -5.03
CA ASP A 248 20.25 19.66 -5.95
C ASP A 248 19.18 18.58 -6.15
N GLN A 249 18.50 18.16 -5.08
CA GLN A 249 17.39 17.21 -5.16
C GLN A 249 16.22 17.78 -5.98
N ARG A 250 15.91 19.07 -5.81
CA ARG A 250 14.85 19.76 -6.53
C ARG A 250 15.16 19.82 -8.02
N VAL A 251 16.36 20.25 -8.39
CA VAL A 251 16.82 20.27 -9.79
C VAL A 251 16.74 18.86 -10.39
N ARG A 252 17.21 17.83 -9.67
CA ARG A 252 17.10 16.42 -10.12
C ARG A 252 15.65 15.97 -10.30
N SER A 253 14.75 16.35 -9.39
CA SER A 253 13.34 15.96 -9.45
C SER A 253 12.57 16.65 -10.58
N GLU A 254 12.89 17.91 -10.88
CA GLU A 254 12.21 18.70 -11.91
C GLU A 254 12.77 18.44 -13.32
N THR A 255 14.08 18.22 -13.44
CA THR A 255 14.78 18.07 -14.73
C THR A 255 15.15 16.63 -15.10
N GLY A 256 15.25 15.72 -14.11
CA GLY A 256 15.75 14.35 -14.30
C GLY A 256 17.27 14.25 -14.52
N ILE A 257 18.00 15.37 -14.53
CA ILE A 257 19.45 15.41 -14.75
C ILE A 257 20.17 14.98 -13.47
N GLY A 258 20.99 13.93 -13.53
CA GLY A 258 21.73 13.43 -12.36
C GLY A 258 20.94 12.45 -11.48
N ALA A 259 19.81 11.92 -11.96
CA ALA A 259 19.20 10.74 -11.36
C ALA A 259 20.19 9.58 -11.41
N ALA A 260 20.43 8.91 -10.27
CA ALA A 260 21.32 7.75 -10.22
C ALA A 260 20.85 6.73 -11.27
N GLN A 261 21.75 6.30 -12.15
CA GLN A 261 21.49 5.13 -12.99
C GLN A 261 21.11 3.97 -12.08
N ALA A 262 20.13 3.18 -12.49
CA ALA A 262 19.72 1.97 -11.77
C ALA A 262 20.99 1.16 -11.44
N SER A 263 21.39 1.16 -10.17
CA SER A 263 22.46 0.28 -9.71
C SER A 263 21.95 -1.13 -9.92
N GLY A 264 22.69 -1.92 -10.69
CA GLY A 264 22.28 -3.28 -11.07
C GLY A 264 21.77 -4.06 -9.87
N HIS A 265 20.51 -4.47 -9.96
CA HIS A 265 19.99 -5.61 -9.23
C HIS A 265 20.42 -6.89 -9.93
#